data_AF-A0ABD0RAH0-F1
#
_entry.id   AF-A0ABD0RAH0-F1
#
_cell.length_a   1.000
_cell.length_b   1.000
_cell.length_c   1.000
_cell.angle_alpha   90.00
_cell.angle_beta   90.00
_cell.angle_gamma   90.00
#
_symmetry.space_group_name_H-M   'P 1'
#
loop_
_entity.id
_entity.type
_entity.pdbx_description
1 polymer ?
#
loop_
_entity_poly.entity_id
_entity_poly.type
_entity_poly.pdbx_seq_one_letter_code
_entity_poly.pdbx_strand_id
1 'polypeptide(L)'
;PFVIHDMDTLQHAERKLLTQLLGNVASGDVSTVREREVEARLFLFCQYTSVATVTELTEFAKAVPGFAALDLNDQVTLLKYGVYEALFALLASCMNKDGLLVARGGGFITREFLKSLRKPFSDMMEPKFQFAMRFNALELDDSDLALFVAAIICCG
;
A
#
# COMPACT_ATOMS: atom_id res chain seq x y z
N PRO A 1 4.20 8.05 14.82
CA PRO A 1 3.23 8.30 13.72
C PRO A 1 2.03 9.09 14.26
N PHE A 2 1.39 9.96 13.46
CA PHE A 2 0.08 10.52 13.79
C PHE A 2 -1.00 9.44 13.69
N VAL A 3 -1.83 9.27 14.72
CA VAL A 3 -2.82 8.19 14.78
C VAL A 3 -4.14 8.65 14.18
N ILE A 4 -4.68 7.87 13.26
CA ILE A 4 -5.96 8.06 12.59
C ILE A 4 -6.90 6.96 13.07
N HIS A 5 -7.87 7.31 13.91
CA HIS A 5 -8.80 6.37 14.53
C HIS A 5 -10.27 6.77 14.40
N ASP A 6 -10.54 7.94 13.82
CA ASP A 6 -11.88 8.46 13.55
C ASP A 6 -11.84 9.46 12.39
N MET A 7 -13.00 10.03 12.08
CA MET A 7 -13.16 10.98 10.98
C MET A 7 -12.44 12.30 11.25
N ASP A 8 -12.38 12.76 12.49
CA ASP A 8 -11.75 14.02 12.86
C ASP A 8 -10.24 13.92 12.70
N THR A 9 -9.63 12.88 13.25
CA THR A 9 -8.19 12.59 13.09
C THR A 9 -7.82 12.36 11.63
N LEU A 10 -8.66 11.67 10.85
CA LEU A 10 -8.46 11.53 9.41
C LEU A 10 -8.44 12.89 8.70
N GLN A 11 -9.38 13.79 8.96
CA GLN A 11 -9.39 15.11 8.33
C GLN A 11 -8.15 15.95 8.68
N HIS A 12 -7.62 15.82 9.90
CA HIS A 12 -6.37 16.46 10.30
C HIS A 12 -5.17 15.86 9.57
N ALA A 13 -5.13 14.53 9.46
CA ALA A 13 -4.10 13.83 8.72
C ALA A 13 -4.13 14.17 7.23
N GLU A 14 -5.32 14.20 6.61
CA GLU A 14 -5.54 14.52 5.20
C GLU A 14 -4.95 15.89 4.85
N ARG A 15 -5.16 16.93 5.67
CA ARG A 15 -4.55 18.24 5.41
C ARG A 15 -3.02 18.17 5.32
N LYS A 16 -2.39 17.33 6.14
CA LYS A 16 -0.94 17.15 6.17
C LYS A 16 -0.44 16.23 5.04
N LEU A 17 -1.17 15.15 4.78
CA LEU A 17 -0.91 14.14 3.75
C LEU A 17 -1.15 14.68 2.34
N LEU A 18 -2.23 15.42 2.11
CA LEU A 18 -2.53 16.08 0.83
C LEU A 18 -1.44 17.08 0.48
N THR A 19 -0.92 17.87 1.42
CA THR A 19 0.21 18.77 1.13
C THR A 19 1.48 18.01 0.74
N GLN A 20 1.72 16.82 1.31
CA GLN A 20 2.89 16.00 1.01
C GLN A 20 2.75 15.16 -0.28
N LEU A 21 1.57 14.62 -0.55
CA LEU A 21 1.28 13.74 -1.69
C LEU A 21 0.82 14.52 -2.93
N LEU A 22 0.08 15.61 -2.74
CA LEU A 22 -0.49 16.45 -3.80
C LEU A 22 0.24 17.78 -4.00
N GLY A 23 1.41 17.99 -3.40
CA GLY A 23 2.24 19.18 -3.67
C GLY A 23 2.58 19.38 -5.17
N ASN A 24 2.42 18.33 -5.98
CA ASN A 24 2.60 18.34 -7.43
C ASN A 24 1.27 18.33 -8.23
N VAL A 25 0.11 18.30 -7.58
CA VAL A 25 -1.21 18.25 -8.24
C VAL A 25 -1.84 19.64 -8.22
N ALA A 26 -2.35 20.08 -9.36
CA ALA A 26 -2.94 21.41 -9.53
C ALA A 26 -4.05 21.68 -8.49
N SER A 27 -4.12 22.91 -8.00
CA SER A 27 -5.04 23.35 -6.93
C SER A 27 -6.52 23.04 -7.20
N GLY A 28 -6.93 22.85 -8.45
CA GLY A 28 -8.30 22.47 -8.83
C GLY A 28 -8.67 21.02 -8.54
N ASP A 29 -7.70 20.10 -8.49
CA ASP A 29 -7.96 18.67 -8.20
C ASP A 29 -8.05 18.42 -6.67
N VAL A 30 -7.43 19.28 -5.88
CA VAL A 30 -7.51 19.19 -4.40
C VAL A 30 -8.92 19.52 -3.89
N SER A 31 -9.61 20.47 -4.52
CA SER A 31 -11.01 20.80 -4.20
C SER A 31 -11.98 19.68 -4.55
N THR A 32 -11.83 19.06 -5.73
CA THR A 32 -12.71 17.96 -6.17
C THR A 32 -12.51 16.69 -5.35
N VAL A 33 -11.28 16.41 -4.91
CA VAL A 33 -10.97 15.28 -4.01
C VAL A 33 -11.62 15.47 -2.65
N ARG A 34 -11.66 16.70 -2.12
CA ARG A 34 -12.21 16.99 -0.78
C ARG A 34 -13.74 16.88 -0.73
N GLU A 35 -14.42 17.07 -1.86
CA GLU A 35 -15.87 16.86 -2.01
C GLU A 35 -16.28 15.38 -2.04
N ARG A 36 -15.33 14.46 -2.26
CA ARG A 36 -15.62 13.02 -2.27
C ARG A 36 -15.89 12.49 -0.87
N GLU A 37 -16.74 11.47 -0.81
CA GLU A 37 -16.95 10.63 0.38
C GLU A 37 -15.60 10.12 0.91
N VAL A 38 -15.49 10.01 2.22
CA VAL A 38 -14.21 9.74 2.90
C VAL A 38 -13.56 8.44 2.45
N GLU A 39 -14.35 7.40 2.22
CA GLU A 39 -13.83 6.12 1.74
C GLU A 39 -13.30 6.22 0.32
N ALA A 40 -13.90 7.07 -0.53
CA ALA A 40 -13.36 7.34 -1.86
C ALA A 40 -12.02 8.09 -1.78
N ARG A 41 -11.82 8.94 -0.77
CA ARG A 41 -10.52 9.58 -0.51
C ARG A 41 -9.48 8.60 -0.01
N LEU A 42 -9.83 7.76 0.97
CA LEU A 42 -8.96 6.69 1.46
C LEU A 42 -8.55 5.73 0.34
N PHE A 43 -9.50 5.37 -0.53
CA PHE A 43 -9.23 4.56 -1.70
C PHE A 43 -8.26 5.23 -2.67
N LEU A 44 -8.44 6.54 -2.92
CA LEU A 44 -7.54 7.31 -3.77
C LEU A 44 -6.11 7.33 -3.20
N PHE A 45 -5.94 7.50 -1.89
CA PHE A 45 -4.62 7.43 -1.26
C PHE A 45 -3.99 6.04 -1.36
N CYS A 46 -4.79 5.00 -1.18
CA CYS A 46 -4.36 3.61 -1.39
C CYS A 46 -3.91 3.39 -2.84
N GLN A 47 -4.66 3.89 -3.80
CA GLN A 47 -4.33 3.81 -5.23
C GLN A 47 -3.01 4.53 -5.54
N TYR A 48 -2.82 5.76 -5.05
CA TYR A 48 -1.58 6.51 -5.26
C TYR A 48 -0.38 5.76 -4.67
N THR A 49 -0.51 5.25 -3.45
CA THR A 49 0.53 4.47 -2.78
C THR A 49 0.83 3.18 -3.55
N SER A 50 -0.21 2.52 -4.08
CA SER A 50 -0.07 1.29 -4.87
C SER A 50 0.68 1.56 -6.16
N VAL A 51 0.39 2.65 -6.87
CA VAL A 51 1.12 3.04 -8.10
C VAL A 51 2.59 3.32 -7.81
N ALA A 52 2.89 4.03 -6.72
CA ALA A 52 4.26 4.25 -6.29
C ALA A 52 4.97 2.92 -5.98
N THR A 53 4.32 2.02 -5.25
CA THR A 53 4.87 0.71 -4.88
C THR A 53 5.09 -0.18 -6.10
N VAL A 54 4.18 -0.18 -7.08
CA VAL A 54 4.35 -0.90 -8.35
C VAL A 54 5.57 -0.40 -9.11
N THR A 55 5.81 0.92 -9.08
CA THR A 55 6.98 1.53 -9.72
C THR A 55 8.26 1.07 -9.01
N GLU A 56 8.28 1.10 -7.68
CA GLU A 56 9.41 0.63 -6.87
C GLU A 56 9.68 -0.87 -7.07
N LEU A 57 8.64 -1.71 -7.13
CA LEU A 57 8.74 -3.15 -7.42
C LEU A 57 9.24 -3.42 -8.83
N THR A 58 8.90 -2.57 -9.80
CA THR A 58 9.40 -2.69 -11.18
C THR A 58 10.91 -2.40 -11.23
N GLU A 59 11.38 -1.38 -10.52
CA GLU A 59 12.82 -1.12 -10.41
C GLU A 59 13.56 -2.21 -9.63
N PHE A 60 12.94 -2.73 -8.55
CA PHE A 60 13.47 -3.89 -7.82
C PHE A 60 13.60 -5.12 -8.74
N ALA A 61 12.58 -5.42 -9.54
CA ALA A 61 12.61 -6.57 -10.47
C ALA A 61 13.78 -6.49 -11.45
N LYS A 62 14.08 -5.30 -11.99
CA LYS A 62 15.23 -5.10 -12.89
C LYS A 62 16.57 -5.40 -12.23
N ALA A 63 16.66 -5.26 -10.91
CA ALA A 63 17.85 -5.59 -10.13
C ALA A 63 17.98 -7.09 -9.81
N VAL A 64 16.92 -7.89 -10.01
CA VAL A 64 16.95 -9.34 -9.81
C VAL A 64 17.78 -9.98 -10.92
N PRO A 65 18.81 -10.80 -10.59
CA PRO A 65 19.65 -11.44 -11.59
C PRO A 65 18.85 -12.25 -12.62
N GLY A 66 19.09 -11.98 -13.91
CA GLY A 66 18.44 -12.66 -15.02
C GLY A 66 17.09 -12.06 -15.46
N PHE A 67 16.42 -11.27 -14.62
CA PHE A 67 15.11 -10.68 -14.98
C PHE A 67 15.21 -9.72 -16.17
N ALA A 68 16.18 -8.81 -16.15
CA ALA A 68 16.38 -7.84 -17.22
C ALA A 68 16.83 -8.46 -18.56
N ALA A 69 17.23 -9.73 -18.55
CA ALA A 69 17.62 -10.48 -19.75
C ALA A 69 16.43 -11.20 -20.43
N LEU A 70 15.26 -11.24 -19.78
CA LEU A 70 14.03 -11.80 -20.35
C LEU A 70 13.49 -10.90 -21.47
N ASP A 71 12.63 -11.47 -22.32
CA ASP A 71 11.87 -10.67 -23.28
C ASP A 71 10.99 -9.64 -22.56
N LEU A 72 10.80 -8.47 -23.17
CA LEU A 72 10.01 -7.39 -22.57
C LEU A 72 8.57 -7.82 -22.27
N ASN A 73 7.97 -8.67 -23.12
CA ASN A 73 6.63 -9.19 -22.90
C ASN A 73 6.56 -10.10 -21.67
N ASP A 74 7.61 -10.90 -21.44
CA ASP A 74 7.70 -11.77 -20.26
C ASP A 74 7.90 -10.93 -19.00
N GLN A 75 8.76 -9.91 -19.03
CA GLN A 75 8.94 -8.98 -17.90
C GLN A 75 7.61 -8.29 -17.53
N VAL A 76 6.84 -7.83 -18.52
CA VAL A 76 5.52 -7.21 -18.31
C VAL A 76 4.52 -8.23 -17.77
N THR A 77 4.54 -9.47 -18.26
CA THR A 77 3.65 -10.55 -17.82
C THR A 77 3.90 -10.89 -16.35
N LEU A 78 5.15 -11.17 -16.01
CA LEU A 78 5.59 -11.49 -14.64
C LEU A 78 5.17 -10.40 -13.64
N LEU A 79 5.43 -9.12 -13.97
CA LEU A 79 5.03 -8.00 -13.12
C LEU A 79 3.50 -7.86 -13.04
N LYS A 80 2.79 -8.00 -14.16
CA LYS A 80 1.32 -7.85 -14.21
C LYS A 80 0.62 -8.82 -13.26
N TYR A 81 1.12 -10.04 -13.14
CA TYR A 81 0.51 -11.08 -12.30
C TYR A 81 1.11 -11.14 -10.89
N GLY A 82 2.41 -10.89 -10.71
CA GLY A 82 3.08 -10.97 -9.40
C GLY A 82 3.01 -9.71 -8.53
N VAL A 83 2.78 -8.52 -9.09
CA VAL A 83 2.99 -7.26 -8.35
C VAL A 83 2.06 -7.08 -7.14
N TYR A 84 0.81 -7.55 -7.22
CA TYR A 84 -0.12 -7.42 -6.08
C TYR A 84 0.18 -8.42 -4.97
N GLU A 85 0.69 -9.60 -5.30
CA GLU A 85 1.16 -10.56 -4.29
C GLU A 85 2.37 -10.01 -3.54
N ALA A 86 3.35 -9.47 -4.28
CA ALA A 86 4.49 -8.78 -3.72
C ALA A 86 4.08 -7.57 -2.87
N LEU A 87 3.14 -6.76 -3.36
CA LEU A 87 2.61 -5.61 -2.64
C LEU A 87 1.98 -6.03 -1.30
N PHE A 88 1.18 -7.10 -1.26
CA PHE A 88 0.57 -7.55 0.00
C PHE A 88 1.57 -8.19 0.97
N ALA A 89 2.61 -8.85 0.46
CA ALA A 89 3.73 -9.32 1.30
C ALA A 89 4.46 -8.13 1.96
N LEU A 90 4.76 -7.08 1.20
CA LEU A 90 5.34 -5.84 1.73
C LEU A 90 4.38 -5.09 2.65
N LEU A 91 3.08 -5.09 2.34
CA LEU A 91 2.07 -4.43 3.18
C LEU A 91 2.01 -5.05 4.58
N ALA A 92 2.26 -6.36 4.70
CA ALA A 92 2.27 -7.04 5.98
C ALA A 92 3.29 -6.46 6.96
N SER A 93 4.49 -6.05 6.49
CA SER A 93 5.51 -5.42 7.36
C SER A 93 5.09 -4.04 7.87
N CYS A 94 4.11 -3.41 7.21
CA CYS A 94 3.52 -2.14 7.65
C CYS A 94 2.34 -2.32 8.61
N MET A 95 1.92 -3.56 8.89
CA MET A 95 0.73 -3.87 9.69
C MET A 95 1.08 -4.53 11.01
N ASN A 96 0.30 -4.18 12.04
CA ASN A 96 0.23 -4.94 13.28
C ASN A 96 -1.24 -5.29 13.59
N LYS A 97 -1.49 -5.93 14.74
CA LYS A 97 -2.85 -6.35 15.13
C LYS A 97 -3.83 -5.18 15.27
N ASP A 98 -3.29 -3.98 15.54
CA ASP A 98 -4.05 -2.77 15.89
C ASP A 98 -4.20 -1.79 14.71
N GLY A 99 -3.41 -1.92 13.63
CA GLY A 99 -3.50 -1.00 12.50
C GLY A 99 -2.35 -1.07 11.48
N LEU A 100 -2.34 -0.09 10.58
CA LEU A 100 -1.47 0.01 9.41
C LEU A 100 -0.69 1.32 9.44
N LEU A 101 0.62 1.24 9.24
CA LEU A 101 1.46 2.41 8.96
C LEU A 101 1.21 2.94 7.55
N VAL A 102 1.12 4.26 7.43
CA VAL A 102 0.92 4.98 6.17
C VAL A 102 1.89 6.16 6.08
N ALA A 103 1.99 6.79 4.90
CA ALA A 103 2.79 8.01 4.71
C ALA A 103 4.28 7.81 5.07
N ARG A 104 4.88 6.67 4.68
CA ARG A 104 6.26 6.30 5.05
C ARG A 104 6.50 6.34 6.58
N GLY A 105 5.55 5.80 7.34
CA GLY A 105 5.59 5.78 8.81
C GLY A 105 5.15 7.08 9.49
N GLY A 106 4.78 8.11 8.73
CA GLY A 106 4.27 9.38 9.26
C GLY A 106 2.88 9.28 9.89
N GLY A 107 2.06 8.30 9.47
CA GLY A 107 0.71 8.06 9.98
C GLY A 107 0.48 6.60 10.38
N PHE A 108 -0.50 6.37 11.24
CA PHE A 108 -0.95 5.04 11.64
C PHE A 108 -2.48 5.01 11.65
N ILE A 109 -3.09 4.22 10.77
CA ILE A 109 -4.54 4.07 10.70
C ILE A 109 -4.93 2.84 11.51
N THR A 110 -5.84 3.00 12.47
CA THR A 110 -6.28 1.87 13.30
C THR A 110 -7.14 0.90 12.49
N ARG A 111 -7.00 -0.40 12.79
CA ARG A 111 -7.79 -1.46 12.17
C ARG A 111 -9.28 -1.30 12.47
N GLU A 112 -9.61 -0.93 13.70
CA GLU A 112 -11.00 -0.68 14.10
C GLU A 112 -11.62 0.49 13.33
N PHE A 113 -10.86 1.56 13.06
CA PHE A 113 -11.35 2.63 12.20
C PHE A 113 -11.60 2.13 10.77
N LEU A 114 -10.66 1.37 10.18
CA LEU A 114 -10.85 0.78 8.85
C LEU A 114 -12.08 -0.14 8.79
N LYS A 115 -12.37 -0.90 9.85
CA LYS A 115 -13.58 -1.72 9.99
C LYS A 115 -14.86 -0.91 10.13
N SER A 116 -14.79 0.30 10.69
CA SER A 116 -15.95 1.17 10.86
C SER A 116 -16.43 1.83 9.56
N LEU A 117 -15.60 1.81 8.51
CA LEU A 117 -15.94 2.39 7.21
C LEU A 117 -17.11 1.65 6.55
N ARG A 118 -17.88 2.36 5.70
CA ARG A 118 -18.98 1.73 4.97
C ARG A 118 -18.48 0.63 4.03
N LYS A 119 -19.34 -0.35 3.76
CA LYS A 119 -19.06 -1.36 2.74
C LYS A 119 -18.94 -0.71 1.35
N PRO A 120 -18.04 -1.20 0.49
CA PRO A 120 -17.23 -2.42 0.63
C PRO A 120 -15.88 -2.23 1.34
N PHE A 121 -15.55 -1.03 1.83
CA PHE A 121 -14.20 -0.69 2.28
C PHE A 121 -13.77 -1.41 3.56
N SER A 122 -14.69 -1.56 4.52
CA SER A 122 -14.46 -2.35 5.73
C SER A 122 -14.12 -3.81 5.44
N ASP A 123 -14.83 -4.43 4.49
CA ASP A 123 -14.60 -5.83 4.08
C ASP A 123 -13.30 -5.99 3.26
N MET A 124 -12.84 -4.93 2.60
CA MET A 124 -11.67 -4.98 1.72
C MET A 124 -10.35 -5.15 2.50
N MET A 125 -10.19 -4.45 3.63
CA MET A 125 -8.92 -4.41 4.38
C MET A 125 -8.75 -5.56 5.38
N GLU A 126 -9.84 -6.05 5.96
CA GLU A 126 -9.79 -7.07 7.00
C GLU A 126 -9.05 -8.36 6.57
N PRO A 127 -9.24 -8.91 5.35
CA PRO A 127 -8.46 -10.05 4.89
C PRO A 127 -6.94 -9.80 4.84
N LYS A 128 -6.51 -8.56 4.58
CA LYS A 128 -5.08 -8.21 4.51
C LYS A 128 -4.48 -8.18 5.90
N PHE A 129 -5.21 -7.71 6.91
CA PHE A 129 -4.81 -7.85 8.30
C PHE A 129 -4.71 -9.32 8.73
N GLN A 130 -5.68 -10.15 8.35
CA GLN A 130 -5.64 -11.60 8.66
C GLN A 130 -4.42 -12.29 8.04
N PHE A 131 -4.09 -11.95 6.79
CA PHE A 131 -2.86 -12.39 6.14
C PHE A 131 -1.63 -11.89 6.88
N ALA A 132 -1.53 -10.58 7.13
CA ALA A 132 -0.38 -9.95 7.78
C ALA A 132 -0.09 -10.56 9.15
N MET A 133 -1.11 -10.88 9.95
CA MET A 133 -0.88 -11.45 11.29
C MET A 133 -0.27 -12.86 11.22
N ARG A 134 -0.63 -13.64 10.20
CA ARG A 134 -0.05 -14.98 9.98
C ARG A 134 1.34 -14.87 9.35
N PHE A 135 1.50 -13.96 8.41
CA PHE A 135 2.77 -13.73 7.72
C PHE A 135 3.85 -13.16 8.64
N ASN A 136 3.51 -12.16 9.46
CA ASN A 136 4.45 -11.55 10.42
C ASN A 136 4.83 -12.50 11.56
N ALA A 137 4.02 -13.54 11.84
CA ALA A 137 4.39 -14.59 12.79
C ALA A 137 5.54 -15.48 12.31
N LEU A 138 5.93 -15.38 11.03
CA LEU A 138 7.13 -16.02 10.49
C LEU A 138 8.41 -15.25 10.83
N GLU A 139 8.29 -14.04 11.38
CA GLU A 139 9.42 -13.19 11.83
C GLU A 139 10.50 -12.97 10.75
N LEU A 140 10.06 -12.85 9.49
CA LEU A 140 10.94 -12.58 8.36
C LEU A 140 11.58 -11.20 8.51
N ASP A 141 12.90 -11.13 8.26
CA ASP A 141 13.60 -9.85 8.17
C ASP A 141 13.54 -9.28 6.74
N ASP A 142 14.15 -8.11 6.55
CA ASP A 142 14.17 -7.43 5.24
C ASP A 142 14.90 -8.26 4.16
N SER A 143 15.88 -9.09 4.54
CA SER A 143 16.63 -9.94 3.61
C SER A 143 15.77 -11.11 3.14
N ASP A 144 15.07 -11.77 4.06
CA ASP A 144 14.12 -12.84 3.74
C ASP A 144 13.00 -12.32 2.84
N LEU A 145 12.46 -11.13 3.17
CA LEU A 145 11.38 -10.52 2.42
C LEU A 145 11.82 -10.12 1.00
N ALA A 146 13.04 -9.61 0.84
CA ALA A 146 13.59 -9.31 -0.48
C ALA A 146 13.67 -10.55 -1.37
N LEU A 147 14.15 -11.68 -0.83
CA LEU A 147 14.20 -12.95 -1.56
C LEU A 147 12.81 -13.48 -1.88
N PHE A 148 11.87 -13.38 -0.94
CA PHE A 148 10.49 -13.81 -1.12
C PHE A 148 9.77 -13.01 -2.21
N VAL A 149 9.92 -11.69 -2.21
CA VAL A 149 9.36 -10.80 -3.24
C VAL A 149 9.98 -11.07 -4.61
N ALA A 150 11.30 -11.32 -4.68
CA ALA A 150 11.95 -11.70 -5.93
C ALA A 150 11.38 -13.02 -6.48
N ALA A 151 11.15 -14.01 -5.62
CA ALA A 151 10.55 -15.28 -6.02
C ALA A 151 9.12 -15.10 -6.57
N ILE A 152 8.29 -14.27 -5.92
CA ILE A 152 6.94 -13.94 -6.42
C ILE A 152 7.02 -13.32 -7.82
N ILE A 153 7.88 -12.31 -8.00
CA ILE A 153 8.00 -11.61 -9.29
C ILE A 153 8.49 -12.56 -10.38
N CYS A 154 9.39 -13.49 -10.08
CA CYS A 154 9.90 -14.46 -11.04
C CYS A 154 8.94 -15.62 -11.35
N CYS A 155 7.75 -15.66 -10.74
CA CYS A 155 6.74 -16.71 -10.93
C CYS A 155 5.35 -16.18 -11.31
N GLY A 156 5.17 -14.85 -11.40
CA GLY A 156 3.91 -14.18 -11.71
C GLY A 156 3.30 -14.58 -13.04
#